data_AF-E3NRT4-F1
#
_entry.id   AF-E3NRT4-F1
#
_cell.length_a   1.000
_cell.length_b   1.000
_cell.length_c   1.000
_cell.angle_alpha   90.00
_cell.angle_beta   90.00
_cell.angle_gamma   90.00
#
_symmetry.space_group_name_H-M   'P 1'
#
loop_
_entity.id
_entity.type
_entity.pdbx_description
1 polymer ?
#
loop_
_entity_poly.entity_id
_entity_poly.type
_entity_poly.pdbx_seq_one_letter_code
_entity_poly.pdbx_strand_id
1 'polypeptide(L)'
;MTVENLTALFDKLKVTESLELCEDFSAVRNFPFTVKSIRIFVFSWITSNHLNLMKDCVVIQLRGSTLTDQDVTSFLDKWKSGDYPNLQYLYIGSDNLSQDFKVFGLPTLHNFSGSPFEKQILGQTRVIRCAADVEQNGRVVAKIKFTTSSKVIELLVL
;
A
#
# COMPACT_ATOMS: atom_id res chain seq x y z
N MET A 1 -25.48 1.72 -12.15
CA MET A 1 -24.74 0.81 -13.06
C MET A 1 -24.76 -0.58 -12.45
N THR A 2 -25.04 -1.64 -13.22
CA THR A 2 -25.12 -3.01 -12.68
C THR A 2 -23.75 -3.65 -12.54
N VAL A 3 -23.62 -4.67 -11.68
CA VAL A 3 -22.37 -5.46 -11.50
C VAL A 3 -21.92 -6.12 -12.80
N GLU A 4 -22.87 -6.59 -13.61
CA GLU A 4 -22.61 -7.19 -14.92
C GLU A 4 -21.98 -6.17 -15.88
N ASN A 5 -22.51 -4.93 -15.90
CA ASN A 5 -21.95 -3.86 -16.71
C ASN A 5 -20.54 -3.48 -16.25
N LEU A 6 -20.27 -3.50 -14.94
CA LEU A 6 -18.95 -3.23 -14.38
C LEU A 6 -17.93 -4.33 -14.71
N THR A 7 -18.32 -5.59 -14.58
CA THR A 7 -17.44 -6.71 -14.92
C THR A 7 -17.08 -6.68 -16.41
N ALA A 8 -18.08 -6.51 -17.28
CA ALA A 8 -17.85 -6.39 -18.72
C ALA A 8 -17.01 -5.16 -19.11
N LEU A 9 -17.07 -4.08 -18.31
CA LEU A 9 -16.23 -2.90 -18.49
C LEU A 9 -14.76 -3.25 -18.17
N PHE A 10 -14.49 -3.83 -17.00
CA PHE A 10 -13.13 -4.19 -16.60
C PHE A 10 -12.50 -5.24 -17.52
N ASP A 11 -13.27 -6.20 -18.03
CA ASP A 11 -12.78 -7.19 -19.00
C ASP A 11 -12.33 -6.53 -20.33
N LYS A 12 -12.93 -5.40 -20.71
CA LYS A 12 -12.59 -4.65 -21.93
C LYS A 12 -11.51 -3.60 -21.71
N LEU A 13 -11.34 -3.12 -20.48
CA LEU A 13 -10.35 -2.11 -20.14
C LEU A 13 -8.97 -2.75 -19.97
N LYS A 14 -8.04 -2.43 -20.87
CA LYS A 14 -6.62 -2.71 -20.68
C LYS A 14 -5.97 -1.59 -19.87
N VAL A 15 -6.26 -1.53 -18.57
CA VAL A 15 -5.58 -0.59 -17.67
C VAL A 15 -4.19 -1.13 -17.37
N THR A 16 -3.15 -0.37 -17.70
CA THR A 16 -1.75 -0.78 -17.51
C THR A 16 -0.97 0.20 -16.64
N GLU A 17 -1.29 1.49 -16.70
CA GLU A 17 -0.54 2.53 -16.00
C GLU A 17 -1.09 2.83 -14.60
N SER A 18 -2.32 3.37 -14.51
CA SER A 18 -2.88 3.79 -13.23
C SER A 18 -4.38 3.48 -13.15
N LEU A 19 -4.80 2.99 -11.99
CA LEU A 19 -6.19 2.72 -11.67
C LEU A 19 -6.55 3.40 -10.35
N GLU A 20 -7.60 4.21 -10.39
CA GLU A 20 -8.14 4.90 -9.23
C GLU A 20 -9.60 4.53 -9.03
N LEU A 21 -9.96 4.10 -7.82
CA LEU A 21 -11.29 3.64 -7.46
C LEU A 21 -11.81 4.38 -6.25
N CYS A 22 -13.01 4.92 -6.41
CA CYS A 22 -13.73 5.68 -5.40
C CYS A 22 -15.14 5.12 -5.13
N GLU A 23 -15.43 3.89 -5.61
CA GLU A 23 -16.71 3.19 -5.39
C GLU A 23 -16.47 1.73 -4.94
N ASP A 24 -17.50 1.07 -4.40
CA ASP A 24 -17.43 -0.34 -3.98
C ASP A 24 -17.51 -1.26 -5.21
N PHE A 25 -16.43 -2.02 -5.43
CA PHE A 25 -16.31 -2.99 -6.52
C PHE A 25 -16.17 -4.43 -6.02
N SER A 26 -16.58 -4.71 -4.78
CA SER A 26 -16.53 -6.05 -4.17
C SER A 26 -17.21 -7.15 -4.99
N ALA A 27 -18.21 -6.77 -5.80
CA ALA A 27 -18.93 -7.69 -6.67
C ALA A 27 -18.20 -8.00 -8.01
N VAL A 28 -17.14 -7.25 -8.35
CA VAL A 28 -16.35 -7.46 -9.57
C VAL A 28 -15.30 -8.54 -9.32
N ARG A 29 -15.38 -9.65 -10.05
CA ARG A 29 -14.52 -10.82 -9.83
C ARG A 29 -13.13 -10.72 -10.48
N ASN A 30 -13.05 -10.11 -11.66
CA ASN A 30 -11.82 -10.07 -12.47
C ASN A 30 -11.17 -8.69 -12.42
N PHE A 31 -10.82 -8.25 -11.22
CA PHE A 31 -10.26 -6.92 -11.06
C PHE A 31 -8.79 -6.88 -11.55
N PRO A 32 -8.39 -5.93 -12.41
CA PRO A 32 -7.04 -5.89 -12.97
C PRO A 32 -6.05 -5.29 -11.96
N PHE A 33 -5.56 -6.10 -11.02
CA PHE A 33 -4.52 -5.70 -10.07
C PHE A 33 -3.10 -5.62 -10.66
N THR A 34 -2.94 -5.90 -11.96
CA THR A 34 -1.65 -5.90 -12.69
C THR A 34 -1.23 -4.51 -13.21
N VAL A 35 -1.76 -3.44 -12.61
CA VAL A 35 -1.45 -2.04 -13.00
C VAL A 35 -0.19 -1.54 -12.29
N LYS A 36 0.53 -0.58 -12.86
CA LYS A 36 1.71 0.00 -12.17
C LYS A 36 1.33 0.79 -10.92
N SER A 37 0.19 1.47 -10.93
CA SER A 37 -0.28 2.28 -9.80
C SER A 37 -1.73 1.98 -9.49
N ILE A 38 -2.02 1.62 -8.24
CA ILE A 38 -3.38 1.43 -7.76
C ILE A 38 -3.68 2.36 -6.59
N ARG A 39 -4.84 3.02 -6.68
CA ARG A 39 -5.39 3.90 -5.65
C ARG A 39 -6.83 3.52 -5.37
N ILE A 40 -7.13 3.22 -4.13
CA ILE A 40 -8.46 2.79 -3.70
C ILE A 40 -8.84 3.61 -2.46
N PHE A 41 -9.96 4.33 -2.52
CA PHE A 41 -10.38 5.28 -1.50
C PHE A 41 -11.67 4.88 -0.79
N VAL A 42 -11.63 4.65 0.52
CA VAL A 42 -12.80 4.42 1.40
C VAL A 42 -13.49 3.07 1.18
N PHE A 43 -12.73 1.96 1.22
CA PHE A 43 -13.34 0.64 0.98
C PHE A 43 -12.83 -0.49 1.88
N SER A 44 -13.79 -1.09 2.60
CA SER A 44 -13.64 -2.27 3.46
C SER A 44 -13.54 -3.60 2.71
N TRP A 45 -13.75 -3.63 1.39
CA TRP A 45 -13.74 -4.87 0.61
C TRP A 45 -12.34 -5.35 0.21
N ILE A 46 -11.31 -4.50 0.35
CA ILE A 46 -9.92 -4.91 0.13
C ILE A 46 -9.47 -5.82 1.27
N THR A 47 -8.99 -7.00 0.90
CA THR A 47 -8.53 -8.03 1.82
C THR A 47 -7.04 -8.31 1.57
N SER A 48 -6.40 -9.07 2.46
CA SER A 48 -5.04 -9.56 2.22
C SER A 48 -4.90 -10.40 0.95
N ASN A 49 -5.96 -11.08 0.50
CA ASN A 49 -5.95 -11.77 -0.79
C ASN A 49 -5.82 -10.78 -1.96
N HIS A 50 -6.54 -9.66 -1.91
CA HIS A 50 -6.40 -8.60 -2.92
C HIS A 50 -5.00 -7.98 -2.92
N LEU A 51 -4.38 -7.77 -1.74
CA LEU A 51 -3.00 -7.31 -1.65
C LEU A 51 -2.02 -8.26 -2.38
N ASN A 52 -2.20 -9.58 -2.23
CA ASN A 52 -1.35 -10.57 -2.90
C ASN A 52 -1.46 -10.56 -4.44
N LEU A 53 -2.49 -9.92 -5.00
CA LEU A 53 -2.65 -9.76 -6.44
C LEU A 53 -1.95 -8.49 -6.96
N MET A 54 -1.51 -7.59 -6.07
CA MET A 54 -0.84 -6.32 -6.41
C MET A 54 0.70 -6.45 -6.47
N LYS A 55 1.23 -7.66 -6.71
CA LYS A 55 2.67 -7.95 -6.67
C LYS A 55 3.51 -7.14 -7.65
N ASP A 56 2.92 -6.84 -8.80
CA ASP A 56 3.59 -6.11 -9.87
C ASP A 56 3.44 -4.58 -9.75
N CYS A 57 2.65 -4.11 -8.78
CA CYS A 57 2.41 -2.68 -8.57
C CYS A 57 3.69 -1.97 -8.11
N VAL A 58 3.95 -0.80 -8.68
CA VAL A 58 4.96 0.16 -8.23
C VAL A 58 4.42 1.03 -7.09
N VAL A 59 3.13 1.38 -7.17
CA VAL A 59 2.45 2.22 -6.18
C VAL A 59 1.17 1.52 -5.72
N ILE A 60 1.02 1.36 -4.41
CA ILE A 60 -0.21 0.89 -3.78
C ILE A 60 -0.67 1.93 -2.77
N GLN A 61 -1.88 2.47 -2.95
CA GLN A 61 -2.50 3.38 -2.01
C GLN A 61 -3.91 2.92 -1.66
N LEU A 62 -4.10 2.51 -0.42
CA LEU A 62 -5.38 2.06 0.11
C LEU A 62 -5.79 3.00 1.23
N ARG A 63 -6.97 3.59 1.14
CA ARG A 63 -7.53 4.43 2.20
C ARG A 63 -8.84 3.85 2.71
N GLY A 64 -9.08 3.97 4.02
CA GLY A 64 -10.33 3.49 4.64
C GLY A 64 -10.55 1.99 4.44
N SER A 65 -9.47 1.20 4.55
CA SER A 65 -9.56 -0.26 4.52
C SER A 65 -9.87 -0.85 5.90
N THR A 66 -10.09 -2.15 5.95
CA THR A 66 -10.31 -2.94 7.18
C THR A 66 -9.16 -3.93 7.43
N LEU A 67 -8.02 -3.74 6.77
CA LEU A 67 -6.84 -4.57 6.91
C LEU A 67 -6.35 -4.55 8.37
N THR A 68 -6.11 -5.72 8.93
CA THR A 68 -5.62 -5.86 10.31
C THR A 68 -4.11 -5.69 10.38
N ASP A 69 -3.59 -5.56 11.60
CA ASP A 69 -2.15 -5.59 11.88
C ASP A 69 -1.48 -6.82 11.25
N GLN A 70 -2.13 -7.99 11.34
CA GLN A 70 -1.62 -9.24 10.79
C GLN A 70 -1.55 -9.19 9.26
N ASP A 71 -2.57 -8.64 8.59
CA ASP A 71 -2.60 -8.52 7.13
C ASP A 71 -1.45 -7.62 6.64
N VAL A 72 -1.28 -6.45 7.27
CA VAL A 72 -0.25 -5.50 6.87
C VAL A 72 1.16 -6.00 7.21
N THR A 73 1.34 -6.64 8.38
CA THR A 73 2.62 -7.27 8.74
C THR A 73 2.99 -8.36 7.74
N SER A 74 2.05 -9.24 7.41
CA SER A 74 2.27 -10.32 6.43
C SER A 74 2.62 -9.77 5.04
N PHE A 75 1.99 -8.67 4.63
CA PHE A 75 2.35 -7.98 3.38
C PHE A 75 3.77 -7.42 3.43
N LEU A 76 4.12 -6.70 4.50
CA LEU A 76 5.44 -6.08 4.67
C LEU A 76 6.57 -7.10 4.77
N ASP A 77 6.34 -8.24 5.41
CA ASP A 77 7.30 -9.33 5.47
C ASP A 77 7.56 -9.95 4.09
N LYS A 78 6.49 -10.17 3.30
CA LYS A 78 6.62 -10.64 1.91
C LYS A 78 7.32 -9.63 1.01
N TRP A 79 7.04 -8.33 1.16
CA TRP A 79 7.79 -7.30 0.45
C TRP A 79 9.27 -7.37 0.83
N LYS A 80 9.58 -7.49 2.12
CA LYS A 80 10.95 -7.59 2.62
C LYS A 80 11.66 -8.87 2.14
N SER A 81 10.94 -9.98 1.89
CA SER A 81 11.49 -11.20 1.28
C SER A 81 11.68 -11.12 -0.24
N GLY A 82 11.18 -10.07 -0.90
CA GLY A 82 11.34 -9.84 -2.34
C GLY A 82 10.12 -10.21 -3.19
N ASP A 83 8.97 -10.54 -2.60
CA ASP A 83 7.77 -10.96 -3.34
C ASP A 83 7.06 -9.81 -4.09
N TYR A 84 7.45 -8.56 -3.81
CA TYR A 84 6.90 -7.34 -4.41
C TYR A 84 8.03 -6.51 -5.05
N PRO A 85 8.66 -7.01 -6.13
CA PRO A 85 9.93 -6.50 -6.65
C PRO A 85 9.83 -5.09 -7.23
N ASN A 86 8.64 -4.66 -7.64
CA ASN A 86 8.42 -3.36 -8.26
C ASN A 86 7.98 -2.28 -7.28
N LEU A 87 7.58 -2.65 -6.07
CA LEU A 87 6.98 -1.72 -5.10
C LEU A 87 7.99 -0.63 -4.74
N GLN A 88 7.58 0.62 -4.93
CA GLN A 88 8.36 1.80 -4.55
C GLN A 88 7.64 2.67 -3.53
N TYR A 89 6.30 2.66 -3.51
CA TYR A 89 5.51 3.41 -2.55
C TYR A 89 4.29 2.63 -2.07
N LEU A 90 4.11 2.61 -0.75
CA LEU A 90 2.96 2.05 -0.07
C LEU A 90 2.31 3.11 0.80
N TYR A 91 0.98 3.18 0.74
CA TYR A 91 0.15 3.90 1.68
C TYR A 91 -1.04 3.02 2.06
N ILE A 92 -1.18 2.66 3.34
CA ILE A 92 -2.32 1.91 3.85
C ILE A 92 -2.92 2.69 5.03
N GLY A 93 -4.12 3.23 4.83
CA GLY A 93 -5.00 3.69 5.89
C GLY A 93 -6.02 2.60 6.21
N SER A 94 -6.09 2.19 7.48
CA SER A 94 -7.04 1.16 7.92
C SER A 94 -7.56 1.45 9.33
N ASP A 95 -8.87 1.31 9.49
CA ASP A 95 -9.53 1.53 10.79
C ASP A 95 -9.21 0.42 11.80
N ASN A 96 -8.76 -0.74 11.31
CA ASN A 96 -8.45 -1.91 12.12
C ASN A 96 -6.98 -1.99 12.58
N LEU A 97 -6.15 -1.01 12.24
CA LEU A 97 -4.80 -0.95 12.78
C LEU A 97 -4.83 -0.54 14.26
N SER A 98 -4.07 -1.28 15.07
CA SER A 98 -3.93 -0.99 16.49
C SER A 98 -3.07 0.26 16.71
N GLN A 99 -3.26 0.93 17.85
CA GLN A 99 -2.46 2.12 18.17
C GLN A 99 -1.00 1.76 18.45
N ASP A 100 -0.77 0.54 18.93
CA ASP A 100 0.51 -0.07 19.25
C ASP A 100 1.07 -0.93 18.10
N PHE A 101 0.53 -0.77 16.88
CA PHE A 101 1.02 -1.47 15.70
C PHE A 101 2.54 -1.26 15.53
N LYS A 102 3.25 -2.37 15.41
CA LYS A 102 4.71 -2.44 15.26
C LYS A 102 5.04 -3.40 14.13
N VAL A 103 6.06 -3.05 13.36
CA VAL A 103 6.59 -3.90 12.30
C VAL A 103 8.10 -3.80 12.26
N PHE A 104 8.77 -4.84 11.75
CA PHE A 104 10.23 -4.95 11.68
C PHE A 104 10.96 -4.81 13.02
N GLY A 105 10.28 -5.13 14.14
CA GLY A 105 10.83 -5.00 15.48
C GLY A 105 11.05 -3.55 15.94
N LEU A 106 10.47 -2.57 15.23
CA LEU A 106 10.63 -1.15 15.55
C LEU A 106 9.73 -0.79 16.74
N PRO A 107 10.27 -0.16 17.81
CA PRO A 107 9.53 0.06 19.05
C PRO A 107 8.41 1.10 18.90
N THR A 108 8.59 2.11 18.04
CA THR A 108 7.60 3.15 17.71
C THR A 108 8.02 3.91 16.44
N LEU A 109 7.08 4.14 15.50
CA LEU A 109 7.33 4.84 14.23
C LEU A 109 7.02 6.36 14.30
N HIS A 110 7.17 6.96 15.48
CA HIS A 110 6.85 8.35 15.76
C HIS A 110 8.08 9.04 16.38
N ASN A 111 8.22 10.36 16.17
CA ASN A 111 9.31 11.22 16.68
C ASN A 111 10.71 11.04 16.05
N PHE A 112 10.84 10.47 14.84
CA PHE A 112 12.11 10.56 14.13
C PHE A 112 12.40 12.01 13.71
N SER A 113 13.48 12.58 14.23
CA SER A 113 14.09 13.79 13.72
C SER A 113 14.93 13.44 12.49
N GLY A 114 14.58 13.99 11.34
CA GLY A 114 15.28 13.71 10.09
C GLY A 114 14.77 14.56 8.95
N SER A 115 15.60 14.76 7.93
CA SER A 115 15.16 15.39 6.69
C SER A 115 14.08 14.54 6.02
N PRO A 116 13.11 15.17 5.35
CA PRO A 116 12.17 14.44 4.49
C PRO A 116 12.95 13.60 3.48
N PHE A 117 12.49 12.37 3.25
CA PHE A 117 12.97 11.58 2.13
C PHE A 117 11.98 11.74 0.98
N GLU A 118 12.49 12.13 -0.19
CA GLU A 118 11.70 12.44 -1.37
C GLU A 118 12.18 11.61 -2.57
N LYS A 119 11.24 11.11 -3.37
CA LYS A 119 11.53 10.31 -4.57
C LYS A 119 10.50 10.58 -5.65
N GLN A 120 10.94 10.71 -6.91
CA GLN A 120 10.06 10.74 -8.06
C GLN A 120 9.62 9.31 -8.39
N ILE A 121 8.32 9.05 -8.36
CA ILE A 121 7.73 7.74 -8.67
C ILE A 121 6.57 7.97 -9.63
N LEU A 122 6.67 7.39 -10.83
CA LEU A 122 5.65 7.53 -11.90
C LEU A 122 5.29 8.99 -12.19
N GLY A 123 6.30 9.87 -12.26
CA GLY A 123 6.11 11.30 -12.55
C GLY A 123 5.54 12.13 -11.40
N GLN A 124 5.42 11.56 -10.20
CA GLN A 124 4.95 12.27 -9.02
C GLN A 124 5.97 12.23 -7.88
N THR A 125 6.18 13.36 -7.22
CA THR A 125 6.97 13.42 -5.99
C THR A 125 6.24 12.67 -4.87
N ARG A 126 6.93 11.73 -4.23
CA ARG A 126 6.52 11.11 -2.97
C ARG A 126 7.45 11.58 -1.88
N VAL A 127 6.88 11.93 -0.73
CA VAL A 127 7.61 12.47 0.41
C VAL A 127 7.18 11.74 1.65
N ILE A 128 8.14 11.22 2.42
CA ILE A 128 7.91 10.66 3.74
C ILE A 128 8.72 11.44 4.77
N ARG A 129 8.08 11.80 5.88
CA ARG A 129 8.66 12.63 6.95
C ARG A 129 8.63 11.89 8.27
N CYS A 130 9.66 12.08 9.08
CA CYS A 130 9.77 11.46 10.41
C CYS A 130 9.63 9.93 10.35
N ALA A 131 10.32 9.30 9.39
CA ALA A 131 10.27 7.87 9.13
C ALA A 131 11.49 7.15 9.70
N ALA A 132 11.29 5.89 10.10
CA ALA A 132 12.35 4.98 10.49
C ALA A 132 13.03 4.37 9.26
N ASP A 133 14.28 3.96 9.43
CA ASP A 133 14.99 3.14 8.46
C ASP A 133 14.57 1.68 8.56
N VAL A 134 14.27 1.08 7.41
CA VAL A 134 14.13 -0.36 7.26
C VAL A 134 15.42 -0.90 6.68
N GLU A 135 16.09 -1.76 7.44
CA GLU A 135 17.33 -2.39 7.02
C GLU A 135 17.13 -3.81 6.51
N GLN A 136 17.94 -4.17 5.51
CA GLN A 136 18.11 -5.51 4.98
C GLN A 136 19.59 -5.73 4.66
N ASN A 137 20.19 -6.79 5.20
CA ASN A 137 21.61 -7.13 5.01
C ASN A 137 22.58 -5.96 5.31
N GLY A 138 22.30 -5.20 6.38
CA GLY A 138 23.11 -4.05 6.82
C GLY A 138 23.00 -2.81 5.93
N ARG A 139 22.00 -2.75 5.03
CA ARG A 139 21.71 -1.59 4.19
C ARG A 139 20.30 -1.10 4.45
N VAL A 140 20.13 0.21 4.51
CA VAL A 140 18.80 0.84 4.49
C VAL A 140 18.18 0.63 3.10
N VAL A 141 17.00 0.02 3.06
CA VAL A 141 16.27 -0.30 1.82
C VAL A 141 14.94 0.43 1.70
N ALA A 142 14.37 0.91 2.81
CA ALA A 142 13.18 1.76 2.77
C ALA A 142 13.13 2.71 3.97
N LYS A 143 12.34 3.76 3.83
CA LYS A 143 11.81 4.57 4.93
C LYS A 143 10.40 4.11 5.25
N ILE A 144 10.06 3.90 6.52
CA ILE A 144 8.71 3.51 6.96
C ILE A 144 8.19 4.39 8.09
N LYS A 145 6.89 4.65 8.09
CA LYS A 145 6.20 5.44 9.11
C LYS A 145 4.84 4.83 9.42
N PHE A 146 4.46 4.85 10.69
CA PHE A 146 3.09 4.62 11.13
C PHE A 146 2.60 5.84 11.90
N THR A 147 1.55 6.46 11.37
CA THR A 147 0.90 7.62 11.99
C THR A 147 -0.31 7.15 12.78
N THR A 148 -0.14 7.02 14.10
CA THR A 148 -1.16 6.47 15.01
C THR A 148 -2.48 7.25 14.97
N SER A 149 -2.44 8.58 14.87
CA SER A 149 -3.64 9.43 14.87
C SER A 149 -4.54 9.21 13.66
N SER A 150 -3.96 8.90 12.50
CA SER A 150 -4.70 8.62 11.27
C SER A 150 -4.77 7.13 10.93
N LYS A 151 -4.15 6.26 11.73
CA LYS A 151 -3.97 4.83 11.45
C LYS A 151 -3.46 4.55 10.04
N VAL A 152 -2.37 5.22 9.67
CA VAL A 152 -1.78 5.15 8.33
C VAL A 152 -0.35 4.63 8.40
N ILE A 153 -0.05 3.62 7.59
CA ILE A 153 1.29 3.12 7.31
C ILE A 153 1.75 3.67 5.96
N GLU A 154 2.95 4.23 5.93
CA GLU A 154 3.61 4.70 4.72
C GLU A 154 4.99 4.04 4.59
N LEU A 155 5.32 3.57 3.41
CA LEU A 155 6.65 3.03 3.09
C LEU A 155 7.13 3.61 1.75
N LEU A 156 8.37 4.10 1.73
CA LEU A 156 9.03 4.64 0.54
C LEU A 156 10.36 3.90 0.36
N VAL A 157 10.48 3.12 -0.72
CA VAL A 157 11.65 2.27 -1.02
C VAL A 157 12.76 3.13 -1.63
N LEU A 158 14.01 2.87 -1.20
CA LEU A 158 15.20 3.61 -1.67
C LEU A 158 15.58 3.22 -3.10
#